data_AF-A0A848CNZ5-F1
#
_entry.id   AF-A0A848CNZ5-F1
#
_cell.length_a   1.000
_cell.length_b   1.000
_cell.length_c   1.000
_cell.angle_alpha   90.00
_cell.angle_beta   90.00
_cell.angle_gamma   90.00
#
_symmetry.space_group_name_H-M   'P 1'
#
loop_
_entity.id
_entity.type
_entity.pdbx_description
1 polymer ?
#
loop_
_entity_poly.entity_id
_entity_poly.type
_entity_poly.pdbx_seq_one_letter_code
_entity_poly.pdbx_strand_id
1 'polypeptide(L)'
;MESKECFPDLMIGMIRSGEGSGNLDLVTQRLSVQYEKDYKLTQQVKSAMTYPCILLVLCVAIVILIVTFILPQFQSLFDQMESLPMITNILIAVSNFLVQKWYIALLAVAVIVALIRIIVGIPSVRRGVGLTKLSQWSAAGFRFHRGCVK
;
A
#
# COMPACT_ATOMS: atom_id res chain seq x y z
N MET A 1 -5.36 -16.82 28.53
CA MET A 1 -4.31 -16.26 27.65
C MET A 1 -4.83 -15.18 26.69
N GLU A 2 -6.09 -14.75 26.84
CA GLU A 2 -6.80 -13.81 25.94
C GLU A 2 -6.43 -12.32 26.17
N SER A 3 -5.69 -12.00 27.23
CA SER A 3 -5.32 -10.61 27.58
C SER A 3 -4.22 -10.00 26.71
N LYS A 4 -3.53 -10.81 25.89
CA LYS A 4 -2.36 -10.37 25.11
C LYS A 4 -2.69 -9.44 23.94
N GLU A 5 -3.94 -9.43 23.47
CA GLU A 5 -4.34 -8.59 22.33
C GLU A 5 -4.59 -7.13 22.74
N CYS A 6 -5.17 -6.90 23.92
CA CYS A 6 -5.41 -5.56 24.44
C CYS A 6 -4.25 -5.00 25.27
N PHE A 7 -3.51 -5.86 25.99
CA PHE A 7 -2.42 -5.44 26.86
C PHE A 7 -1.14 -6.23 26.53
N PRO A 8 -0.22 -5.65 25.74
CA PRO A 8 1.01 -6.33 25.37
C PRO A 8 1.90 -6.56 26.59
N ASP A 9 2.69 -7.65 26.55
CA ASP A 9 3.56 -8.08 27.65
C ASP A 9 4.51 -6.95 28.13
N LEU A 10 4.90 -6.05 27.22
CA LEU A 10 5.71 -4.86 27.54
C LEU A 10 5.00 -3.92 28.54
N MET A 11 3.70 -3.68 28.36
CA MET A 11 2.92 -2.81 29.25
C MET A 11 2.77 -3.45 30.63
N ILE A 12 2.44 -4.74 30.68
CA ILE A 12 2.29 -5.50 31.92
C ILE A 12 3.63 -5.53 32.69
N GLY A 13 4.74 -5.79 31.98
CA GLY A 13 6.08 -5.80 32.57
C GLY A 13 6.50 -4.44 33.14
N MET A 14 6.22 -3.34 32.44
CA MET A 14 6.54 -2.00 32.95
C MET A 14 5.66 -1.64 34.15
N ILE A 15 4.36 -1.91 34.12
CA ILE A 15 3.45 -1.64 35.25
C ILE A 15 3.89 -2.43 36.48
N ARG A 16 4.23 -3.72 36.34
CA ARG A 16 4.71 -4.56 37.44
C ARG A 16 6.02 -4.04 38.06
N SER A 17 6.92 -3.52 37.23
CA SER A 17 8.15 -2.87 37.70
C SER A 17 7.87 -1.52 38.39
N GLY A 18 6.88 -0.76 37.92
CA GLY A 18 6.46 0.51 38.51
C GLY A 18 5.78 0.33 39.87
N GLU A 19 4.95 -0.70 39.99
CA GLU A 19 4.31 -1.09 41.25
C GLU A 19 5.34 -1.56 42.27
N GLY A 20 6.28 -2.43 41.87
CA GLY A 20 7.36 -2.92 42.75
C GLY A 20 8.36 -1.83 43.18
N SER A 21 8.42 -0.70 42.47
CA SER A 21 9.27 0.45 42.81
C SER A 21 8.51 1.65 43.38
N GLY A 22 7.17 1.55 43.53
CA GLY A 22 6.31 2.63 44.00
C GLY A 22 6.19 3.83 43.04
N ASN A 23 6.71 3.72 41.82
CA ASN A 23 6.81 4.82 40.83
C ASN A 23 5.84 4.61 39.66
N LEU A 24 4.59 4.27 39.97
CA LEU A 24 3.59 3.93 38.96
C LEU A 24 3.22 5.13 38.06
N ASP A 25 3.24 6.34 38.62
CA ASP A 25 2.98 7.58 37.89
C ASP A 25 3.95 7.78 36.71
N LEU A 26 5.25 7.69 37.00
CA LEU A 26 6.32 7.86 36.01
C LEU A 26 6.28 6.77 34.92
N VAL A 27 5.98 5.53 35.31
CA VAL A 27 5.85 4.42 34.35
C VAL A 27 4.66 4.62 33.40
N THR A 28 3.52 5.06 33.93
CA THR A 28 2.31 5.30 33.13
C THR A 28 2.51 6.45 32.16
N GLN A 29 3.24 7.50 32.58
CA GLN A 29 3.64 8.60 31.71
C GLN A 29 4.60 8.17 30.59
N ARG A 30 5.52 7.24 30.87
CA ARG A 30 6.39 6.68 29.81
C ARG A 30 5.60 5.84 28.82
N LEU A 31 4.64 5.04 29.29
CA LEU A 31 3.74 4.26 28.44
C LEU A 31 2.95 5.13 27.48
N SER A 32 2.36 6.23 27.96
CA SER A 32 1.56 7.12 27.12
C SER A 32 2.41 7.73 26.00
N VAL A 33 3.61 8.23 26.32
CA VAL A 33 4.54 8.79 25.31
C VAL A 33 4.98 7.75 24.29
N GLN A 34 5.22 6.51 24.72
CA GLN A 34 5.62 5.43 23.82
C GLN A 34 4.50 5.08 22.85
N TYR A 35 3.27 4.87 23.34
CA TYR A 35 2.14 4.56 22.49
C TYR A 35 1.76 5.71 21.56
N GLU A 36 1.89 6.96 22.00
CA GLU A 36 1.65 8.12 21.15
C GLU A 36 2.63 8.17 19.98
N LYS A 37 3.92 7.87 20.22
CA LYS A 37 4.93 7.78 19.16
C LYS A 37 4.63 6.64 18.20
N ASP A 38 4.31 5.46 18.71
CA ASP A 38 4.01 4.29 17.89
C ASP A 38 2.75 4.50 17.03
N TYR A 39 1.73 5.17 17.59
CA TYR A 39 0.54 5.59 16.86
C TYR A 39 0.86 6.61 15.76
N LYS A 40 1.64 7.65 16.06
CA LYS A 40 2.07 8.65 15.07
C LYS A 40 2.84 8.01 13.91
N LEU A 41 3.76 7.09 14.20
CA LEU A 41 4.52 6.38 13.16
C LEU A 41 3.60 5.52 12.28
N THR A 42 2.68 4.77 12.89
CA THR A 42 1.74 3.92 12.17
C THR A 42 0.79 4.76 11.29
N GLN A 43 0.33 5.90 11.81
CA GLN A 43 -0.53 6.81 11.07
C GLN A 43 0.18 7.45 9.87
N GLN A 44 1.44 7.89 10.03
CA GLN A 44 2.23 8.44 8.93
C GLN A 44 2.43 7.42 7.80
N VAL A 45 2.71 6.16 8.15
CA VAL A 45 2.86 5.07 7.18
C VAL A 45 1.54 4.79 6.47
N LYS A 46 0.44 4.73 7.22
CA LYS A 46 -0.89 4.49 6.66
C LYS A 46 -1.25 5.59 5.65
N SER A 47 -1.10 6.86 6.02
CA SER A 47 -1.37 7.99 5.13
C SER A 47 -0.51 7.98 3.87
N ALA A 48 0.77 7.61 3.98
CA ALA A 48 1.67 7.51 2.82
C ALA A 48 1.29 6.38 1.84
N MET A 49 0.69 5.29 2.33
CA MET A 49 0.27 4.14 1.51
C MET A 49 -1.15 4.26 0.97
N THR A 50 -2.00 5.08 1.59
CA THR A 50 -3.38 5.32 1.11
C THR A 50 -3.39 5.86 -0.32
N TYR A 51 -2.53 6.84 -0.64
CA TYR A 51 -2.50 7.45 -1.97
C TYR A 51 -2.08 6.45 -3.08
N PRO A 52 -0.94 5.72 -2.96
CA PRO A 52 -0.57 4.68 -3.93
C PRO A 52 -1.66 3.60 -4.13
N CYS A 53 -2.35 3.21 -3.06
CA CYS A 53 -3.37 2.16 -3.12
C CYS A 53 -4.60 2.59 -3.95
N ILE A 54 -5.09 3.82 -3.75
CA ILE A 54 -6.22 4.37 -4.50
C ILE A 54 -5.87 4.48 -5.99
N LEU A 55 -4.67 4.97 -6.31
CA LEU A 55 -4.22 5.12 -7.69
C LEU A 55 -4.11 3.77 -8.39
N LEU A 56 -3.56 2.75 -7.72
CA LEU A 56 -3.45 1.39 -8.28
C LEU A 56 -4.82 0.81 -8.63
N VAL A 57 -5.79 0.93 -7.72
CA VAL A 57 -7.17 0.45 -7.98
C VAL A 57 -7.78 1.17 -9.18
N LEU A 58 -7.62 2.49 -9.27
CA LEU A 58 -8.12 3.28 -10.40
C LEU A 58 -7.47 2.86 -11.73
N CYS A 59 -6.15 2.72 -11.75
CA CYS A 59 -5.43 2.30 -12.95
C CYS A 59 -5.91 0.93 -13.45
N VAL A 60 -6.06 -0.05 -12.56
CA VAL A 60 -6.51 -1.39 -12.97
C VAL A 60 -7.97 -1.34 -13.46
N ALA A 61 -8.84 -0.57 -12.79
CA ALA A 61 -10.22 -0.39 -13.25
C ALA A 61 -10.29 0.20 -14.67
N ILE A 62 -9.48 1.21 -14.96
CA ILE A 62 -9.41 1.84 -16.29
C ILE A 62 -8.90 0.85 -17.34
N VAL A 63 -7.84 0.09 -17.05
CA VAL A 63 -7.30 -0.90 -17.99
C VAL A 63 -8.35 -1.96 -18.33
N ILE A 64 -9.09 -2.47 -17.34
CA ILE A 64 -10.17 -3.44 -17.57
C ILE A 64 -11.26 -2.83 -18.47
N LEU A 65 -11.66 -1.58 -18.22
CA LEU A 65 -12.64 -0.88 -19.04
C LEU A 65 -12.17 -0.79 -20.50
N ILE A 66 -10.91 -0.38 -20.72
CA ILE A 66 -10.33 -0.24 -22.06
C ILE A 66 -10.33 -1.58 -22.80
N VAL A 67 -9.84 -2.64 -22.16
CA VAL A 67 -9.75 -3.97 -22.79
C VAL A 67 -11.16 -4.52 -23.11
N THR A 68 -12.14 -4.28 -22.26
CA THR A 68 -13.49 -4.86 -22.41
C THR A 68 -14.34 -4.14 -23.46
N PHE A 69 -14.28 -2.81 -23.53
CA PHE A 69 -15.17 -2.02 -24.39
C PHE A 69 -14.49 -1.42 -25.60
N ILE A 70 -13.24 -0.94 -25.45
CA ILE A 70 -12.55 -0.19 -26.49
C ILE A 70 -11.81 -1.14 -27.44
N LEU A 71 -11.11 -2.15 -26.91
CA LEU A 71 -10.35 -3.10 -27.72
C LEU A 71 -11.19 -3.92 -28.74
N PRO A 72 -12.40 -4.44 -28.44
CA PRO A 72 -13.20 -5.15 -29.44
C PRO A 72 -13.65 -4.27 -30.61
N GLN A 73 -13.80 -2.95 -30.40
CA GLN A 73 -14.13 -2.03 -31.49
C GLN A 73 -12.98 -1.91 -32.50
N PHE A 74 -11.74 -2.15 -32.07
CA PHE A 74 -10.60 -2.18 -32.98
C PHE A 74 -10.52 -3.47 -33.78
N GLN A 75 -10.94 -4.61 -33.22
CA GLN A 75 -10.91 -5.90 -33.93
C GLN A 75 -11.74 -5.87 -35.23
N SER A 76 -12.93 -5.26 -35.20
CA SER A 76 -13.78 -5.13 -36.39
C SER A 76 -13.19 -4.23 -37.49
N LEU A 77 -12.25 -3.36 -37.16
CA LEU A 77 -11.50 -2.55 -38.13
C LEU A 77 -10.37 -3.36 -38.77
N PHE A 78 -9.80 -4.32 -38.03
CA PHE A 78 -8.69 -5.15 -38.45
C PHE A 78 -9.14 -6.40 -39.24
N ASP A 79 -10.36 -6.89 -39.04
CA ASP A 79 -10.93 -8.01 -39.80
C ASP A 79 -11.09 -7.72 -41.31
N GLN A 80 -11.02 -6.45 -41.71
CA GLN A 80 -11.10 -6.03 -43.11
C GLN A 80 -9.75 -6.08 -43.83
N MET A 81 -8.65 -6.38 -43.13
CA MET A 81 -7.30 -6.46 -43.68
C MET A 81 -6.83 -7.92 -43.75
N GLU A 82 -6.44 -8.38 -44.94
CA GLU A 82 -6.13 -9.79 -45.22
C GLU A 82 -4.82 -10.30 -44.55
N SER A 83 -4.00 -9.42 -43.97
CA SER A 83 -2.76 -9.80 -43.29
C SER A 83 -2.51 -9.02 -41.99
N LEU A 84 -2.91 -9.63 -40.88
CA LEU A 84 -2.58 -9.13 -39.54
C LEU A 84 -1.16 -9.57 -39.13
N PRO A 85 -0.26 -8.64 -38.76
CA PRO A 85 1.07 -8.97 -38.24
C PRO A 85 1.00 -9.90 -37.01
N MET A 86 2.01 -10.76 -36.84
CA MET A 86 2.03 -11.76 -35.75
C MET A 86 1.88 -11.13 -34.35
N ILE A 87 2.35 -9.90 -34.17
CA ILE A 87 2.29 -9.16 -32.90
C ILE A 87 0.84 -8.77 -32.53
N THR A 88 0.00 -8.40 -33.50
CA THR A 88 -1.41 -8.03 -33.23
C THR A 88 -2.27 -9.25 -32.88
N ASN A 89 -1.97 -10.43 -33.43
CA ASN A 89 -2.65 -11.67 -33.07
C ASN A 89 -2.36 -12.09 -31.62
N ILE A 90 -1.13 -11.91 -31.14
CA ILE A 90 -0.77 -12.15 -29.73
C ILE A 90 -1.51 -11.16 -28.82
N LEU A 91 -1.59 -9.89 -29.21
CA LEU A 91 -2.31 -8.88 -28.45
C LEU A 91 -3.81 -9.19 -28.33
N ILE A 92 -4.43 -9.63 -29.43
CA ILE A 92 -5.84 -10.06 -29.47
C ILE A 92 -6.07 -11.33 -28.63
N ALA A 93 -5.15 -12.29 -28.66
CA ALA A 93 -5.23 -13.49 -27.82
C ALA A 93 -5.16 -13.17 -26.32
N VAL A 94 -4.26 -12.27 -25.92
CA VAL A 94 -4.17 -11.78 -24.53
C VAL A 94 -5.44 -11.02 -24.14
N SER A 95 -5.96 -10.17 -25.02
CA SER A 95 -7.21 -9.44 -24.80
C SER A 95 -8.42 -10.37 -24.62
N ASN A 96 -8.59 -11.36 -25.49
CA ASN A 96 -9.67 -12.34 -25.39
C ASN A 96 -9.60 -13.17 -24.10
N PHE A 97 -8.40 -13.45 -23.60
CA PHE A 97 -8.23 -14.11 -22.31
C PHE A 97 -8.71 -13.23 -21.14
N LEU A 98 -8.42 -11.93 -21.19
CA LEU A 98 -8.89 -10.94 -20.21
C LEU A 98 -10.42 -10.75 -20.23
N VAL A 99 -11.04 -10.76 -21.40
CA VAL A 99 -12.50 -10.59 -21.55
C VAL A 99 -13.27 -11.88 -21.24
N GLN A 100 -12.86 -13.04 -21.76
CA GLN A 100 -13.56 -14.31 -21.60
C GLN A 100 -13.42 -14.92 -20.18
N LYS A 101 -12.38 -14.54 -19.45
CA LYS A 101 -12.14 -14.92 -18.05
C LYS A 101 -12.10 -13.70 -17.14
N TRP A 102 -13.06 -12.78 -17.26
CA TRP A 102 -13.17 -11.56 -16.44
C TRP A 102 -13.06 -11.81 -14.93
N TYR A 103 -13.52 -12.97 -14.44
CA TYR A 103 -13.35 -13.40 -13.04
C TYR A 103 -11.88 -13.54 -12.62
N ILE A 104 -10.97 -13.93 -13.53
CA ILE A 104 -9.52 -14.01 -13.26
C ILE A 104 -8.91 -12.62 -13.15
N ALA A 105 -9.36 -11.65 -13.97
CA ALA A 105 -8.93 -10.25 -13.83
C ALA A 105 -9.40 -9.66 -12.49
N LEU A 106 -10.63 -9.96 -12.07
CA LEU A 106 -11.15 -9.60 -10.74
C LEU A 106 -10.38 -10.27 -9.61
N LEU A 107 -10.02 -11.54 -9.76
CA LEU A 107 -9.20 -12.27 -8.81
C LEU A 107 -7.77 -11.71 -8.76
N ALA A 108 -7.18 -11.32 -9.89
CA ALA A 108 -5.88 -10.67 -9.95
C ALA A 108 -5.90 -9.31 -9.24
N VAL A 109 -6.96 -8.50 -9.42
CA VAL A 109 -7.17 -7.26 -8.64
C VAL A 109 -7.30 -7.56 -7.16
N ALA A 110 -8.11 -8.55 -6.78
CA ALA A 110 -8.29 -8.94 -5.39
C ALA A 110 -6.97 -9.43 -4.76
N VAL A 111 -6.15 -10.17 -5.50
CA VAL A 111 -4.82 -10.62 -5.09
C VAL A 111 -3.86 -9.45 -4.97
N ILE A 112 -3.87 -8.50 -5.91
CA ILE A 112 -3.04 -7.29 -5.82
C ILE A 112 -3.44 -6.46 -4.60
N VAL A 113 -4.73 -6.26 -4.35
CA VAL A 113 -5.23 -5.57 -3.16
C VAL A 113 -4.86 -6.33 -1.89
N ALA A 114 -4.98 -7.65 -1.87
CA ALA A 114 -4.56 -8.50 -0.74
C ALA A 114 -3.05 -8.44 -0.52
N LEU A 115 -2.24 -8.47 -1.58
CA LEU A 115 -0.80 -8.31 -1.52
C LEU A 115 -0.43 -6.93 -1.00
N ILE A 116 -1.09 -5.86 -1.44
CA ILE A 116 -0.89 -4.51 -0.89
C ILE A 116 -1.26 -4.48 0.59
N ARG A 117 -2.40 -5.07 1.00
CA ARG A 117 -2.78 -5.21 2.41
C ARG A 117 -1.72 -5.97 3.22
N ILE A 118 -1.16 -7.04 2.66
CA ILE A 118 -0.12 -7.87 3.30
C ILE A 118 1.21 -7.11 3.38
N ILE A 119 1.66 -6.47 2.30
CA ILE A 119 2.89 -5.68 2.22
C ILE A 119 2.83 -4.48 3.18
N VAL A 120 1.68 -3.83 3.31
CA VAL A 120 1.44 -2.73 4.27
C VAL A 120 1.33 -3.27 5.70
N GLY A 121 0.82 -4.49 5.90
CA GLY A 121 0.79 -5.19 7.19
C GLY A 121 2.16 -5.71 7.64
N ILE A 122 3.11 -5.90 6.71
CA ILE A 122 4.45 -6.39 7.02
C ILE A 122 5.31 -5.25 7.61
N PRO A 123 5.77 -5.35 8.88
CA PRO A 123 6.56 -4.32 9.55
C PRO A 123 7.96 -4.08 8.93
N SER A 124 8.37 -4.91 7.96
CA SER A 124 9.65 -4.81 7.26
C SER A 124 9.68 -3.76 6.14
N VAL A 125 8.54 -3.43 5.51
CA VAL A 125 8.49 -2.36 4.50
C VAL A 125 8.64 -0.98 5.14
N ARG A 126 8.16 -0.84 6.38
CA ARG A 126 8.31 0.38 7.20
C ARG A 126 9.79 0.72 7.49
N ARG A 127 10.68 -0.27 7.55
CA ARG A 127 12.10 -0.06 7.90
C ARG A 127 12.99 0.32 6.69
N GLY A 128 12.61 -0.07 5.47
CA GLY A 128 13.40 0.25 4.27
C GLY A 128 13.17 1.65 3.72
N VAL A 129 11.92 2.12 3.73
CA VAL A 129 11.53 3.41 3.12
C VAL A 129 12.08 4.62 3.91
N GLY A 130 12.48 4.42 5.18
CA GLY A 130 13.07 5.47 6.02
C GLY A 130 14.45 5.97 5.57
N LEU A 131 15.24 5.15 4.88
CA LEU A 131 16.62 5.49 4.50
C LEU A 131 16.73 5.99 3.05
N THR A 132 15.96 5.42 2.13
CA THR A 132 15.99 5.81 0.70
C THR A 132 15.43 7.22 0.49
N LYS A 133 14.49 7.65 1.34
CA LYS A 133 13.84 8.97 1.26
C LYS A 133 14.78 10.12 1.66
N LEU A 134 15.73 9.90 2.58
CA LEU A 134 16.75 10.90 2.96
C LEU A 134 17.87 11.02 1.91
N SER A 135 18.28 9.91 1.31
CA SER A 135 19.30 9.91 0.24
C SER A 135 18.77 10.55 -1.07
N GLN A 136 17.54 10.24 -1.48
CA GLN A 136 16.94 10.87 -2.67
C GLN A 136 16.63 12.37 -2.48
N TRP A 137 16.28 12.82 -1.26
CA TRP A 137 16.07 14.24 -0.96
C TRP A 137 17.37 15.05 -0.80
N SER A 138 18.50 14.41 -0.50
CA SER A 138 19.81 15.07 -0.49
C SER A 138 20.39 15.25 -1.91
N ALA A 139 20.07 14.34 -2.84
CA ALA A 139 20.51 14.41 -4.23
C ALA A 139 19.59 15.26 -5.11
N ALA A 140 18.27 15.21 -4.87
CA ALA A 140 17.31 16.10 -5.49
C ALA A 140 17.18 17.37 -4.65
N GLY A 141 18.05 18.35 -4.91
CA GLY A 141 18.01 19.67 -4.29
C GLY A 141 16.63 20.33 -4.42
N PHE A 142 15.76 20.10 -3.44
CA PHE A 142 14.48 20.78 -3.32
C PHE A 142 14.58 21.80 -2.19
N ARG A 143 15.10 22.96 -2.57
CA ARG A 143 15.02 24.21 -1.81
C ARG A 143 13.55 24.65 -1.76
N PHE A 144 12.74 23.98 -0.94
CA PHE A 144 11.36 24.42 -0.68
C PHE A 144 11.32 25.19 0.64
N HIS A 145 11.51 26.49 0.46
CA HIS A 145 10.92 27.59 1.23
C HIS A 145 10.61 27.31 2.72
N ARG A 146 11.45 27.87 3.61
CA ARG A 146 11.01 28.27 4.94
C ARG A 146 9.83 29.23 4.77
N GLY A 147 8.67 28.88 5.33
CA GLY A 147 7.49 29.73 5.38
C GLY A 147 6.77 29.47 6.69
N CYS A 148 7.09 30.32 7.67
CA CYS A 148 6.31 30.71 8.84
C CYS A 148 5.06 29.87 9.18
N VAL A 149 5.15 29.07 10.25
CA VAL A 149 4.03 28.91 11.19
C VAL A 149 4.33 29.85 12.34
N LYS A 150 3.67 31.00 12.32
CA LYS A 150 3.28 31.74 13.52
C LYS A 150 1.90 31.23 13.92
#